data_AF-A0A7Y0GWD5-F1
#
_entry.id   AF-A0A7Y0GWD5-F1
#
_cell.length_a   1.000
_cell.length_b   1.000
_cell.length_c   1.000
_cell.angle_alpha   90.00
_cell.angle_beta   90.00
_cell.angle_gamma   90.00
#
_symmetry.space_group_name_H-M   'P 1'
#
loop_
_entity.id
_entity.type
_entity.pdbx_description
1 polymer ?
#
loop_
_entity_poly.entity_id
_entity_poly.type
_entity_poly.pdbx_seq_one_letter_code
_entity_poly.pdbx_strand_id
1 'polypeptide(L)'
;MTTYSGTKEFEGATFVKASFKGATLRFSDVSGVTMRSVDVDGLDIDSHDLFFGSLFVNGVDVVPLVDAELNRQFPGRELAKAQTPEGLREGWVAVQSAWQTTVADTPPDLVDAHVEDEWSLAQTLRHLILATDAWLRGGILRTQQPFHEIGQIFTGADEMGFDMSIFRVDPPVYEEILAVRAERQR
;
A
#
# COMPACT_ATOMS: atom_id res chain seq x y z
N MET A 1 -20.86 1.41 16.69
CA MET A 1 -19.48 1.90 16.84
C MET A 1 -19.49 3.40 16.54
N THR A 2 -18.79 4.21 17.32
CA THR A 2 -18.70 5.65 17.05
C THR A 2 -17.52 5.90 16.11
N THR A 3 -17.76 6.56 14.99
CA THR A 3 -16.71 6.92 14.02
C THR A 3 -16.49 8.43 14.06
N TYR A 4 -15.24 8.83 14.24
CA TYR A 4 -14.79 10.21 14.10
C TYR A 4 -14.08 10.35 12.74
N SER A 5 -14.44 11.36 11.95
CA SER A 5 -13.88 11.56 10.61
C SER A 5 -13.62 13.05 10.36
N GLY A 6 -12.48 13.37 9.74
CA GLY A 6 -12.11 14.74 9.36
C GLY A 6 -11.99 15.73 10.52
N THR A 7 -11.91 15.25 11.76
CA THR A 7 -11.86 16.08 12.98
C THR A 7 -10.42 16.30 13.45
N LYS A 8 -10.22 17.42 14.14
CA LYS A 8 -8.96 17.79 14.81
C LYS A 8 -9.11 17.95 16.32
N GLU A 9 -10.27 17.59 16.85
CA GLU A 9 -10.61 17.83 18.26
C GLU A 9 -9.71 17.10 19.26
N PHE A 10 -8.96 16.09 18.81
CA PHE A 10 -8.01 15.34 19.62
C PHE A 10 -6.57 15.86 19.53
N GLU A 11 -6.28 16.85 18.67
CA GLU A 11 -4.95 17.46 18.59
C GLU A 11 -4.57 18.06 19.97
N GLY A 12 -3.45 17.63 20.54
CA GLY A 12 -2.99 18.07 21.86
C GLY A 12 -3.77 17.52 23.06
N ALA A 13 -4.74 16.63 22.85
CA ALA A 13 -5.51 16.02 23.93
C ALA A 13 -4.64 15.10 24.82
N THR A 14 -4.97 15.03 26.11
CA THR A 14 -4.38 14.07 27.05
C THR A 14 -5.46 13.12 27.55
N PHE A 15 -5.25 11.82 27.33
CA PHE A 15 -6.16 10.78 27.79
C PHE A 15 -5.55 10.06 28.99
N VAL A 16 -6.16 10.23 30.18
CA VAL A 16 -5.68 9.64 31.44
C VAL A 16 -6.61 8.51 31.87
N LYS A 17 -6.07 7.30 32.04
CA LYS A 17 -6.84 6.10 32.42
C LYS A 17 -8.03 5.82 31.47
N ALA A 18 -7.87 6.15 30.19
CA ALA A 18 -8.82 5.85 29.13
C ALA A 18 -8.42 4.55 28.41
N SER A 19 -9.40 3.80 27.93
CA SER A 19 -9.15 2.62 27.11
C SER A 19 -9.34 2.94 25.63
N PHE A 20 -8.37 2.53 24.81
CA PHE A 20 -8.46 2.51 23.34
C PHE A 20 -8.52 1.07 22.80
N LYS A 21 -8.85 0.10 23.65
CA LYS A 21 -8.86 -1.32 23.25
C LYS A 21 -9.84 -1.54 22.09
N GLY A 22 -9.33 -2.07 20.98
CA GLY A 22 -10.11 -2.32 19.76
C GLY A 22 -10.42 -1.07 18.94
N ALA A 23 -9.78 0.08 19.22
CA ALA A 23 -9.85 1.24 18.35
C ALA A 23 -8.97 1.05 17.11
N THR A 24 -9.48 1.47 15.96
CA THR A 24 -8.73 1.49 14.69
C THR A 24 -8.48 2.93 14.29
N LEU A 25 -7.25 3.27 13.94
CA LEU A 25 -6.88 4.58 13.39
C LEU A 25 -6.46 4.38 11.94
N ARG A 26 -7.33 4.76 10.99
CA ARG A 26 -7.06 4.70 9.55
C ARG A 26 -6.93 6.12 9.00
N PHE A 27 -6.00 6.33 8.07
CA PHE A 27 -5.77 7.62 7.40
C PHE A 27 -5.71 8.82 8.36
N SER A 28 -5.12 8.61 9.55
CA SER A 28 -5.11 9.56 10.65
C SER A 28 -3.67 9.96 10.98
N ASP A 29 -3.45 11.24 11.27
CA ASP A 29 -2.16 11.72 11.73
C ASP A 29 -1.99 11.39 13.23
N VAL A 30 -1.02 10.54 13.52
CA VAL A 30 -0.61 10.18 14.90
C VAL A 30 0.80 10.68 15.22
N SER A 31 1.35 11.58 14.40
CA SER A 31 2.65 12.18 14.64
C SER A 31 2.66 12.92 15.98
N GLY A 32 3.75 12.76 16.73
CA GLY A 32 3.90 13.36 18.05
C GLY A 32 3.11 12.71 19.19
N VAL A 33 2.28 11.69 18.94
CA VAL A 33 1.60 10.94 20.00
C VAL A 33 2.63 10.31 20.94
N THR A 34 2.49 10.57 22.23
CA THR A 34 3.38 10.01 23.26
C THR A 34 2.61 9.07 24.18
N MET A 35 3.01 7.81 24.17
CA MET A 35 2.40 6.74 24.98
C MET A 35 3.28 6.41 26.18
N ARG A 36 2.87 6.82 27.39
CA ARG A 36 3.60 6.54 28.65
C ARG A 36 2.77 5.70 29.59
N SER A 37 3.36 4.63 30.10
CA SER A 37 2.71 3.71 31.04
C SER A 37 1.37 3.18 30.54
N VAL A 38 1.30 2.88 29.23
CA VAL A 38 0.14 2.28 28.58
C VAL A 38 0.37 0.79 28.35
N ASP A 39 -0.71 0.01 28.29
CA ASP A 39 -0.68 -1.36 27.81
C ASP A 39 -0.68 -1.36 26.28
N VAL A 40 0.35 -1.95 25.66
CA VAL A 40 0.54 -1.99 24.20
C VAL A 40 0.44 -3.41 23.64
N ASP A 41 -0.03 -4.37 24.43
CA ASP A 41 -0.21 -5.75 23.97
C ASP A 41 -1.13 -5.79 22.72
N GLY A 42 -0.61 -6.37 21.64
CA GLY A 42 -1.29 -6.42 20.34
C GLY A 42 -1.41 -5.10 19.58
N LEU A 43 -0.64 -4.05 19.94
CA LEU A 43 -0.59 -2.83 19.12
C LEU A 43 0.05 -3.12 17.76
N ASP A 44 -0.75 -3.00 16.70
CA ASP A 44 -0.32 -3.18 15.32
C ASP A 44 -0.21 -1.83 14.61
N ILE A 45 0.88 -1.63 13.87
CA ILE A 45 1.17 -0.40 13.12
C ILE A 45 1.58 -0.80 11.71
N ASP A 46 0.63 -0.64 10.79
CA ASP A 46 0.90 -0.68 9.35
C ASP A 46 0.91 0.74 8.81
N SER A 47 2.09 1.21 8.39
CA SER A 47 2.28 2.53 7.82
C SER A 47 3.30 2.49 6.70
N HIS A 48 2.84 2.80 5.49
CA HIS A 48 3.73 2.99 4.34
C HIS A 48 4.71 4.16 4.53
N ASP A 49 4.36 5.12 5.39
CA ASP A 49 5.15 6.30 5.71
C ASP A 49 6.19 6.09 6.82
N LEU A 50 6.21 4.91 7.44
CA LEU A 50 7.12 4.58 8.56
C LEU A 50 8.59 4.95 8.25
N PHE A 51 9.02 4.74 7.00
CA PHE A 51 10.40 4.95 6.56
C PHE A 51 10.76 6.42 6.28
N PHE A 52 9.81 7.35 6.34
CA PHE A 52 10.05 8.79 6.24
C PHE A 52 10.27 9.47 7.59
N GLY A 53 10.20 8.72 8.69
CA GLY A 53 10.33 9.25 10.05
C GLY A 53 11.01 8.27 11.02
N SER A 54 10.68 8.42 12.30
CA SER A 54 11.15 7.57 13.40
C SER A 54 9.96 7.04 14.20
N LEU A 55 10.11 5.83 14.74
CA LEU A 55 9.13 5.21 15.63
C LEU A 55 9.88 4.67 16.85
N PHE A 56 9.55 5.18 18.04
CA PHE A 56 10.28 4.84 19.25
C PHE A 56 9.53 3.84 20.12
N VAL A 57 10.15 2.70 20.41
CA VAL A 57 9.69 1.72 21.40
C VAL A 57 10.67 1.70 22.56
N ASN A 58 10.22 2.10 23.75
CA ASN A 58 11.07 2.23 24.94
C ASN A 58 12.37 3.05 24.70
N GLY A 59 12.28 4.10 23.88
CA GLY A 59 13.41 4.98 23.56
C GLY A 59 14.34 4.48 22.45
N VAL A 60 14.05 3.32 21.84
CA VAL A 60 14.78 2.79 20.68
C VAL A 60 14.03 3.14 19.42
N ASP A 61 14.69 3.78 18.45
CA ASP A 61 14.13 3.94 17.10
C ASP A 61 14.13 2.58 16.41
N VAL A 62 12.94 2.02 16.17
CA VAL A 62 12.77 0.69 15.59
C VAL A 62 12.72 0.71 14.06
N VAL A 63 12.64 1.87 13.41
CA VAL A 63 12.52 1.96 11.95
C VAL A 63 13.65 1.22 11.21
N PRO A 64 14.95 1.35 11.60
CA PRO A 64 16.01 0.59 10.96
C PRO A 64 15.92 -0.93 11.19
N LEU A 65 15.40 -1.36 12.35
CA LEU A 65 15.21 -2.79 12.64
C LEU A 65 14.10 -3.38 11.77
N VAL A 66 13.01 -2.64 11.61
CA VAL A 66 11.89 -3.00 10.72
C VAL A 66 12.35 -3.01 9.25
N ASP A 67 13.09 -1.99 8.79
CA ASP A 67 13.60 -1.95 7.41
C ASP A 67 14.50 -3.15 7.11
N ALA A 68 15.41 -3.49 8.03
CA ALA A 68 16.30 -4.64 7.89
C ALA A 68 15.52 -5.98 7.86
N GLU A 69 14.55 -6.14 8.76
CA GLU A 69 13.73 -7.35 8.82
C GLU A 69 12.85 -7.51 7.57
N LEU A 70 12.28 -6.42 7.05
CA LEU A 70 11.53 -6.46 5.79
C LEU A 70 12.41 -6.81 4.61
N ASN A 71 13.63 -6.29 4.53
CA ASN A 71 14.57 -6.69 3.47
C ASN A 71 15.01 -8.16 3.61
N ARG A 72 15.07 -8.69 4.85
CA ARG A 72 15.34 -10.11 5.11
C ARG A 72 14.16 -11.00 4.66
N GLN A 73 12.92 -10.58 4.91
CA GLN A 73 11.71 -11.33 4.53
C GLN A 73 11.42 -11.23 3.03
N PHE A 74 11.73 -10.09 2.42
CA PHE A 74 11.48 -9.79 1.01
C PHE A 74 12.78 -9.40 0.30
N PRO A 75 13.67 -10.36 -0.01
CA PRO A 75 14.91 -10.08 -0.71
C PRO A 75 14.69 -9.31 -2.01
N GLY A 76 15.49 -8.28 -2.24
CA GLY A 76 15.36 -7.38 -3.40
C GLY A 76 14.49 -6.16 -3.13
N ARG A 77 13.78 -6.08 -2.00
CA ARG A 77 13.07 -4.86 -1.57
C ARG A 77 14.03 -3.67 -1.43
N GLU A 78 15.24 -3.91 -0.95
CA GLU A 78 16.29 -2.90 -0.79
C GLU A 78 16.68 -2.23 -2.11
N LEU A 79 16.49 -2.92 -3.24
CA LEU A 79 16.78 -2.41 -4.58
C LEU A 79 15.79 -1.32 -5.02
N ALA A 80 14.66 -1.15 -4.33
CA ALA A 80 13.75 -0.02 -4.56
C ALA A 80 14.42 1.35 -4.35
N LYS A 81 15.53 1.39 -3.59
CA LYS A 81 16.32 2.61 -3.35
C LYS A 81 17.47 2.80 -4.36
N ALA A 82 17.59 1.93 -5.37
CA ALA A 82 18.68 1.98 -6.35
C ALA A 82 18.74 3.34 -7.08
N GLN A 83 19.95 3.89 -7.21
CA GLN A 83 20.21 5.20 -7.84
C GLN A 83 20.88 5.07 -9.21
N THR A 84 21.05 3.84 -9.71
CA THR A 84 21.66 3.55 -11.01
C THR A 84 20.66 2.83 -11.92
N PRO A 85 20.72 3.03 -13.24
CA PRO A 85 19.87 2.28 -14.18
C PRO A 85 20.02 0.77 -14.04
N GLU A 86 21.23 0.27 -13.78
CA GLU A 86 21.52 -1.15 -13.58
C GLU A 86 20.82 -1.67 -12.33
N GLY A 87 20.94 -0.97 -11.20
CA GLY A 87 20.27 -1.34 -9.96
C GLY A 87 18.75 -1.27 -10.06
N LEU A 88 18.20 -0.31 -10.82
CA LEU A 88 16.76 -0.23 -11.10
C LEU A 88 16.28 -1.42 -11.96
N ARG A 89 17.09 -1.89 -12.92
CA ARG A 89 16.78 -3.11 -13.69
C ARG A 89 16.82 -4.35 -12.82
N GLU A 90 17.79 -4.47 -11.92
CA GLU A 90 17.86 -5.56 -10.94
C GLU A 90 16.65 -5.55 -10.01
N GLY A 91 16.31 -4.38 -9.46
CA GLY A 91 15.12 -4.22 -8.63
C GLY A 91 13.82 -4.55 -9.38
N TRP A 92 13.77 -4.22 -10.67
CA TRP A 92 12.64 -4.59 -11.53
C TRP A 92 12.50 -6.11 -11.67
N VAL A 93 13.60 -6.83 -11.92
CA VAL A 93 13.59 -8.30 -11.98
C VAL A 93 13.17 -8.90 -10.64
N ALA A 94 13.67 -8.37 -9.53
CA ALA A 94 13.31 -8.85 -8.19
C ALA A 94 11.81 -8.67 -7.90
N VAL A 95 11.23 -7.50 -8.19
CA VAL A 95 9.81 -7.25 -7.95
C VAL A 95 8.92 -8.10 -8.89
N GLN A 96 9.34 -8.31 -10.14
CA GLN A 96 8.64 -9.22 -11.05
C GLN A 96 8.62 -10.65 -10.50
N SER A 97 9.77 -11.15 -10.03
CA SER A 97 9.87 -12.48 -9.43
C SER A 97 9.00 -12.61 -8.18
N ALA A 98 9.01 -11.63 -7.28
CA ALA A 98 8.20 -11.66 -6.07
C ALA A 98 6.69 -11.72 -6.39
N TRP A 99 6.22 -10.89 -7.31
CA TRP A 99 4.81 -10.91 -7.74
C TRP A 99 4.42 -12.20 -8.46
N GLN A 100 5.33 -12.79 -9.25
CA GLN A 100 5.09 -14.10 -9.88
C GLN A 100 4.86 -15.18 -8.84
N THR A 101 5.69 -15.24 -7.79
CA THR A 101 5.50 -16.16 -6.66
C THR A 101 4.17 -15.91 -5.97
N THR A 102 3.85 -14.67 -5.60
CA THR A 102 2.56 -14.33 -4.96
C THR A 102 1.37 -14.79 -5.79
N VAL A 103 1.38 -14.54 -7.11
CA VAL A 103 0.31 -14.96 -8.02
C VAL A 103 0.22 -16.48 -8.14
N ALA A 104 1.35 -17.18 -8.25
CA ALA A 104 1.39 -18.62 -8.43
C ALA A 104 0.96 -19.38 -7.15
N ASP A 105 1.33 -18.86 -5.98
CA ASP A 105 1.08 -19.52 -4.70
C ASP A 105 -0.29 -19.20 -4.11
N THR A 106 -0.99 -18.18 -4.62
CA THR A 106 -2.34 -17.82 -4.13
C THR A 106 -3.38 -18.81 -4.67
N PRO A 107 -4.11 -19.51 -3.79
CA PRO A 107 -5.23 -20.36 -4.19
C PRO A 107 -6.31 -19.58 -4.96
N PRO A 108 -6.93 -20.15 -6.01
CA PRO A 108 -7.95 -19.46 -6.80
C PRO A 108 -9.12 -18.90 -5.98
N ASP A 109 -9.52 -19.57 -4.90
CA ASP A 109 -10.59 -19.14 -4.00
C ASP A 109 -10.21 -17.94 -3.11
N LEU A 110 -8.91 -17.62 -3.00
CA LEU A 110 -8.40 -16.47 -2.25
C LEU A 110 -8.09 -15.25 -3.13
N VAL A 111 -8.19 -15.37 -4.46
CA VAL A 111 -7.88 -14.27 -5.40
C VAL A 111 -8.76 -13.04 -5.16
N ASP A 112 -10.04 -13.28 -4.89
CA ASP A 112 -11.04 -12.24 -4.59
C ASP A 112 -11.32 -12.10 -3.08
N ALA A 113 -10.70 -12.93 -2.24
CA ALA A 113 -10.76 -12.77 -0.80
C ALA A 113 -10.02 -11.50 -0.38
N HIS A 114 -10.52 -10.84 0.66
CA HIS A 114 -9.91 -9.62 1.19
C HIS A 114 -10.02 -9.57 2.72
N VAL A 115 -9.13 -8.81 3.33
CA VAL A 115 -9.27 -8.38 4.73
C VAL A 115 -10.20 -7.16 4.75
N GLU A 116 -10.98 -6.99 5.82
CA GLU A 116 -11.88 -5.83 5.97
C GLU A 116 -11.11 -4.52 5.72
N ASP A 117 -11.70 -3.66 4.90
CA ASP A 117 -11.12 -2.38 4.44
C ASP A 117 -9.84 -2.45 3.59
N GLU A 118 -9.37 -3.64 3.21
CA GLU A 118 -8.24 -3.85 2.31
C GLU A 118 -8.66 -4.45 0.97
N TRP A 119 -7.80 -4.31 -0.04
CA TRP A 119 -8.03 -4.87 -1.37
C TRP A 119 -7.77 -6.37 -1.44
N SER A 120 -8.50 -7.05 -2.33
CA SER A 120 -8.16 -8.41 -2.76
C SER A 120 -6.88 -8.43 -3.60
N LEU A 121 -6.35 -9.63 -3.86
CA LEU A 121 -5.22 -9.79 -4.79
C LEU A 121 -5.59 -9.29 -6.19
N ALA A 122 -6.78 -9.62 -6.69
CA ALA A 122 -7.24 -9.15 -8.00
C ALA A 122 -7.30 -7.62 -8.08
N GLN A 123 -7.88 -6.96 -7.07
CA GLN A 123 -7.94 -5.49 -6.99
C GLN A 123 -6.53 -4.88 -6.91
N THR A 124 -5.63 -5.49 -6.14
CA THR A 124 -4.23 -5.05 -6.03
C THR A 124 -3.50 -5.14 -7.37
N LEU A 125 -3.66 -6.24 -8.10
CA LEU A 125 -3.04 -6.41 -9.42
C LEU A 125 -3.57 -5.41 -10.44
N ARG A 126 -4.88 -5.11 -10.40
CA ARG A 126 -5.50 -4.05 -11.22
C ARG A 126 -4.96 -2.66 -10.84
N HIS A 127 -4.73 -2.40 -9.56
CA HIS A 127 -4.12 -1.14 -9.13
C HIS A 127 -2.67 -1.02 -9.63
N LEU A 128 -1.91 -2.12 -9.65
CA LEU A 128 -0.55 -2.11 -10.17
C LEU A 128 -0.48 -1.88 -11.68
N ILE A 129 -1.49 -2.33 -12.45
CA ILE A 129 -1.66 -1.93 -13.87
C ILE A 129 -1.81 -0.41 -13.95
N LEU A 130 -2.72 0.16 -13.15
CA LEU A 130 -2.94 1.59 -13.10
C LEU A 130 -1.68 2.36 -12.68
N ALA A 131 -0.92 1.86 -11.71
CA ALA A 131 0.32 2.50 -11.25
C ALA A 131 1.37 2.56 -12.36
N THR A 132 1.55 1.47 -13.13
CA THR A 132 2.46 1.49 -14.29
C THR A 132 1.96 2.46 -15.37
N ASP A 133 0.66 2.49 -15.63
CA ASP A 133 0.07 3.42 -16.59
C ASP A 133 0.26 4.89 -16.15
N ALA A 134 -0.02 5.21 -14.89
CA ALA A 134 0.12 6.55 -14.34
C ALA A 134 1.57 7.05 -14.43
N TRP A 135 2.50 6.30 -13.84
CA TRP A 135 3.85 6.80 -13.58
C TRP A 135 4.77 6.64 -14.78
N LEU A 136 4.78 5.46 -15.39
CA LEU A 136 5.66 5.20 -16.53
C LEU A 136 5.04 5.76 -17.82
N ARG A 137 3.80 5.38 -18.15
CA ARG A 137 3.22 5.77 -19.45
C ARG A 137 2.77 7.23 -19.47
N GLY A 138 2.10 7.69 -18.41
CA GLY A 138 1.65 9.07 -18.26
C GLY A 138 2.79 10.01 -17.89
N GLY A 139 3.43 9.77 -16.75
CA GLY A 139 4.46 10.67 -16.20
C GLY A 139 5.74 10.74 -17.04
N ILE A 140 6.33 9.57 -17.35
CA ILE A 140 7.62 9.51 -18.05
C ILE A 140 7.44 9.57 -19.57
N LEU A 141 6.60 8.70 -20.14
CA LEU A 141 6.43 8.57 -21.60
C LEU A 141 5.44 9.58 -22.18
N ARG A 142 4.67 10.30 -21.35
CA ARG A 142 3.72 11.34 -21.76
C ARG A 142 2.64 10.86 -22.73
N THR A 143 2.19 9.63 -22.55
CA THR A 143 1.02 9.09 -23.26
C THR A 143 -0.23 9.84 -22.82
N GLN A 144 -1.02 10.36 -23.76
CA GLN A 144 -2.15 11.26 -23.47
C GLN A 144 -3.26 10.59 -22.64
N GLN A 145 -3.66 9.38 -23.01
CA GLN A 145 -4.57 8.54 -22.23
C GLN A 145 -3.79 7.25 -21.93
N PRO A 146 -3.10 7.17 -20.77
CA PRO A 146 -2.21 6.05 -20.48
C PRO A 146 -2.95 4.84 -19.90
N PHE A 147 -4.15 5.06 -19.34
CA PHE A 147 -4.86 4.13 -18.47
C PHE A 147 -5.60 3.03 -19.24
N HIS A 148 -5.36 1.79 -18.88
CA HIS A 148 -6.18 0.66 -19.29
C HIS A 148 -7.48 0.59 -18.48
N GLU A 149 -8.58 0.20 -19.13
CA GLU A 149 -9.90 0.03 -18.50
C GLU A 149 -9.95 -1.04 -17.39
N ILE A 150 -8.94 -1.91 -17.31
CA ILE A 150 -8.82 -2.95 -16.27
C ILE A 150 -8.22 -2.36 -14.99
N GLY A 151 -7.58 -1.19 -15.08
CA GLY A 151 -7.00 -0.52 -13.92
C GLY A 151 -8.00 -0.35 -12.78
N GLN A 152 -7.49 -0.33 -11.56
CA GLN A 152 -8.24 0.00 -10.35
C GLN A 152 -7.64 1.27 -9.76
N ILE A 153 -8.41 2.35 -9.73
CA ILE A 153 -7.99 3.58 -9.06
C ILE A 153 -8.27 3.50 -7.56
N PHE A 154 -7.57 4.31 -6.76
CA PHE A 154 -7.72 4.33 -5.31
C PHE A 154 -9.09 4.91 -4.90
N THR A 155 -9.58 4.50 -3.73
CA THR A 155 -10.85 4.98 -3.17
C THR A 155 -10.84 6.50 -2.98
N GLY A 156 -11.91 7.19 -3.38
CA GLY A 156 -12.04 8.64 -3.30
C GLY A 156 -11.44 9.42 -4.48
N ALA A 157 -10.95 8.73 -5.52
CA ALA A 157 -10.41 9.40 -6.70
C ALA A 157 -11.47 10.20 -7.50
N ASP A 158 -12.73 9.78 -7.47
CA ASP A 158 -13.85 10.49 -8.08
C ASP A 158 -14.08 11.87 -7.44
N GLU A 159 -14.00 11.94 -6.12
CA GLU A 159 -14.06 13.19 -5.36
C GLU A 159 -12.88 14.13 -5.68
N MET A 160 -11.76 13.56 -6.14
CA MET A 160 -10.59 14.30 -6.62
C MET A 160 -10.67 14.69 -8.12
N GLY A 161 -11.78 14.38 -8.80
CA GLY A 161 -12.03 14.77 -10.19
C GLY A 161 -11.39 13.84 -11.24
N PHE A 162 -11.04 12.61 -10.88
CA PHE A 162 -10.57 11.63 -11.86
C PHE A 162 -11.70 11.16 -12.78
N ASP A 163 -11.39 10.97 -14.06
CA ASP A 163 -12.32 10.40 -15.03
C ASP A 163 -12.46 8.89 -14.82
N MET A 164 -13.54 8.53 -14.13
CA MET A 164 -13.87 7.13 -13.83
C MET A 164 -14.42 6.36 -15.03
N SER A 165 -14.83 7.05 -16.12
CA SER A 165 -15.48 6.40 -17.27
C SER A 165 -14.53 5.50 -18.07
N ILE A 166 -13.23 5.64 -17.84
CA ILE A 166 -12.19 4.78 -18.42
C ILE A 166 -12.25 3.36 -17.84
N PHE A 167 -12.64 3.19 -16.57
CA PHE A 167 -12.52 1.92 -15.87
C PHE A 167 -13.79 1.08 -15.99
N ARG A 168 -13.63 -0.23 -16.20
CA ARG A 168 -14.75 -1.16 -16.23
C ARG A 168 -15.44 -1.24 -14.87
N VAL A 169 -16.77 -1.24 -14.93
CA VAL A 169 -17.64 -1.42 -13.75
C VAL A 169 -17.69 -2.88 -13.33
N ASP A 170 -17.84 -3.80 -14.29
CA ASP A 170 -17.86 -5.23 -14.01
C ASP A 170 -16.45 -5.76 -13.72
N PRO A 171 -16.27 -6.63 -12.70
CA PRO A 171 -14.98 -7.21 -12.39
C PRO A 171 -14.42 -8.01 -13.58
N PRO A 172 -13.22 -7.69 -14.09
CA PRO A 172 -12.58 -8.47 -15.14
C PRO A 172 -12.18 -9.86 -14.60
N VAL A 173 -12.14 -10.86 -15.47
CA VAL A 173 -11.68 -12.20 -15.10
C VAL A 173 -10.19 -12.19 -14.78
N TYR A 174 -9.77 -13.07 -13.86
CA TYR A 174 -8.42 -13.04 -13.31
C TYR A 174 -7.32 -13.18 -14.38
N GLU A 175 -7.54 -14.04 -15.37
CA GLU A 175 -6.61 -14.26 -16.48
C GLU A 175 -6.42 -13.00 -17.33
N GLU A 176 -7.47 -12.18 -17.48
CA GLU A 176 -7.40 -10.91 -18.22
C GLU A 176 -6.55 -9.89 -17.47
N ILE A 177 -6.69 -9.82 -16.13
CA ILE A 177 -5.86 -8.99 -15.25
C ILE A 177 -4.38 -9.38 -15.41
N LEU A 178 -4.08 -10.68 -15.36
CA LEU A 178 -2.71 -11.18 -15.51
C LEU A 178 -2.13 -10.89 -16.90
N ALA A 179 -2.92 -11.04 -17.96
CA ALA A 179 -2.48 -10.73 -19.32
C ALA A 179 -2.09 -9.25 -19.48
N VAL A 180 -2.95 -8.33 -19.02
CA VAL A 180 -2.64 -6.89 -19.09
C VAL A 180 -1.47 -6.52 -18.19
N ARG A 181 -1.37 -7.11 -16.99
CA ARG A 181 -0.21 -6.89 -16.12
C ARG A 181 1.08 -7.32 -16.79
N ALA A 182 1.10 -8.48 -17.45
CA ALA A 182 2.28 -8.97 -18.16
C ALA A 182 2.69 -8.05 -19.33
N GLU A 183 1.74 -7.45 -20.04
CA GLU A 183 2.06 -6.44 -21.06
C GLU A 183 2.72 -5.18 -20.49
N ARG A 184 2.27 -4.74 -19.31
CA ARG A 184 2.84 -3.58 -18.59
C ARG A 184 4.20 -3.85 -17.98
N GLN A 185 4.66 -5.10 -18.02
CA GLN A 185 5.94 -5.50 -17.48
C GLN A 185 7.03 -5.76 -18.53
N ARG A 186 6.76 -5.45 -19.80
CA ARG A 186 7.69 -5.59 -20.92
C ARG A 186 8.51 -4.34 -21.18
#